data_AF-A0A6A9QC36-F1
#
_entry.id   AF-A0A6A9QC36-F1
#
_cell.length_a   1.000
_cell.length_b   1.000
_cell.length_c   1.000
_cell.angle_alpha   90.00
_cell.angle_beta   90.00
_cell.angle_gamma   90.00
#
_symmetry.space_group_name_H-M   'P 1'
#
loop_
_entity.id
_entity.type
_entity.pdbx_description
1 polymer ?
#
loop_
_entity_poly.entity_id
_entity_poly.type
_entity_poly.pdbx_seq_one_letter_code
_entity_poly.pdbx_strand_id
1 'polypeptide(L)'
;MESINSNETRKKIYYYLLKQGKPIGLKKIQRDLGISSPSLVHYHLKRLEEQGLVKETPEGYVINKVLLSEFVKVANHLIPISAFWSSFFLTSLVLEIALLLTGKIIDSAVFGIIIVAISSALSVKELIKKYKEIKL
;
A
#
# COMPACT_ATOMS: atom_id res chain seq x y z
N MET A 1 4.65 16.02 0.09
CA MET A 1 4.29 14.58 0.13
C MET A 1 2.79 14.31 -0.08
N GLU A 2 1.92 15.33 0.01
CA GLU A 2 0.46 15.19 -0.09
C GLU A 2 -0.10 14.90 -1.50
N SER A 3 0.61 15.27 -2.57
CA SER A 3 0.00 15.29 -3.91
C SER A 3 -0.10 13.94 -4.63
N ILE A 4 0.55 12.87 -4.17
CA ILE A 4 0.30 11.53 -4.74
C ILE A 4 -0.93 10.91 -4.13
N ASN A 5 -1.21 11.23 -2.87
CA ASN A 5 -2.32 10.61 -2.17
C ASN A 5 -3.69 11.04 -2.71
N SER A 6 -3.77 12.19 -3.40
CA SER A 6 -5.00 12.78 -3.90
C SER A 6 -5.41 12.37 -5.32
N ASN A 7 -4.54 11.73 -6.12
CA ASN A 7 -4.86 11.40 -7.51
C ASN A 7 -4.67 9.90 -7.82
N GLU A 8 -5.79 9.22 -8.03
CA GLU A 8 -5.88 7.78 -8.32
C GLU A 8 -5.03 7.35 -9.54
N THR A 9 -5.06 8.10 -10.64
CA THR A 9 -4.29 7.78 -11.85
C THR A 9 -2.78 7.86 -11.59
N ARG A 10 -2.33 8.86 -10.84
CA ARG A 10 -0.92 9.04 -10.49
C ARG A 10 -0.40 7.87 -9.63
N LYS A 11 -1.18 7.43 -8.64
CA LYS A 11 -0.86 6.24 -7.83
C LYS A 11 -0.73 4.98 -8.68
N LYS A 12 -1.69 4.73 -9.57
CA LYS A 12 -1.67 3.57 -10.47
C LYS A 12 -0.41 3.56 -11.34
N ILE A 13 -0.03 4.70 -11.91
CA ILE A 13 1.22 4.81 -12.69
C ILE A 13 2.45 4.48 -11.82
N TYR A 14 2.51 5.05 -10.60
CA TYR A 14 3.62 4.81 -9.68
C TYR A 14 3.74 3.33 -9.30
N TYR A 15 2.65 2.68 -8.85
CA TYR A 15 2.67 1.27 -8.47
C TYR A 15 2.96 0.36 -9.67
N TYR A 16 2.44 0.67 -10.85
CA TYR A 16 2.75 -0.05 -12.07
C TYR A 16 4.26 -0.02 -12.36
N LEU A 17 4.90 1.15 -12.33
CA LEU A 17 6.35 1.28 -12.53
C LEU A 17 7.15 0.53 -11.45
N LEU A 18 6.70 0.62 -10.19
CA LEU A 18 7.31 -0.07 -9.06
C LEU A 18 7.26 -1.60 -9.22
N LYS A 19 6.14 -2.14 -9.71
CA LYS A 19 5.94 -3.56 -9.97
C LYS A 19 6.78 -4.07 -11.14
N GLN A 20 6.98 -3.24 -12.16
CA GLN A 20 7.78 -3.63 -13.33
C GLN A 20 9.28 -3.69 -13.03
N GLY A 21 9.78 -2.83 -12.13
CA GLY A 21 11.19 -2.82 -11.70
C GLY A 21 12.20 -2.50 -12.81
N LYS A 22 11.73 -2.03 -13.98
CA LYS A 22 12.53 -1.68 -15.16
C LYS A 22 11.94 -0.45 -15.85
N PRO A 23 12.71 0.26 -16.69
CA PRO A 23 12.19 1.38 -17.47
C PRO A 23 11.00 0.96 -18.34
N ILE A 24 9.93 1.77 -18.33
CA ILE A 24 8.74 1.55 -19.16
C ILE A 24 8.40 2.80 -19.97
N GLY A 25 8.27 2.64 -21.29
CA GLY A 25 7.88 3.72 -22.19
C GLY A 25 6.44 4.21 -21.96
N LEU A 26 6.23 5.51 -22.15
CA LEU A 26 4.94 6.19 -21.91
C LEU A 26 3.74 5.53 -22.59
N LYS A 27 3.89 5.14 -23.87
CA LYS A 27 2.81 4.47 -24.63
C LYS A 27 2.41 3.13 -24.02
N LYS A 28 3.38 2.40 -23.45
CA LYS A 28 3.12 1.12 -22.76
C LYS A 28 2.40 1.36 -21.43
N ILE A 29 2.81 2.37 -20.65
CA ILE A 29 2.10 2.79 -19.43
C ILE A 29 0.64 3.15 -19.75
N GLN A 30 0.41 3.96 -20.79
CA GLN A 30 -0.93 4.36 -21.21
C GLN A 30 -1.81 3.15 -21.53
N ARG A 31 -1.31 2.25 -22.38
CA ARG A 31 -2.06 1.08 -22.85
C ARG A 31 -2.35 0.10 -21.72
N ASP A 32 -1.35 -0.23 -20.93
CA ASP A 32 -1.47 -1.24 -19.88
C ASP A 32 -2.38 -0.77 -18.73
N LEU A 33 -2.47 0.54 -18.49
CA LEU A 33 -3.34 1.13 -17.48
C LEU A 33 -4.68 1.65 -18.04
N GLY A 34 -4.94 1.51 -19.34
CA GLY A 34 -6.17 1.98 -19.98
C GLY A 34 -6.41 3.49 -19.84
N ILE A 35 -5.34 4.30 -19.81
CA ILE A 35 -5.45 5.75 -19.61
C ILE A 35 -5.87 6.42 -20.91
N SER A 36 -6.83 7.33 -20.81
CA SER A 36 -7.54 7.95 -21.95
C SER A 36 -6.64 8.69 -22.93
N SER A 37 -5.53 9.29 -22.49
CA SER A 37 -4.62 10.00 -23.39
C SER A 37 -3.14 9.91 -22.98
N PRO A 38 -2.20 9.93 -23.95
CA PRO A 38 -0.77 10.00 -23.67
C PRO A 38 -0.39 11.26 -22.87
N SER A 39 -1.04 12.39 -23.16
CA SER A 39 -0.80 13.66 -22.47
C SER A 39 -1.16 13.60 -20.99
N LEU A 40 -2.22 12.87 -20.64
CA LEU A 40 -2.61 12.67 -19.24
C LEU A 40 -1.57 11.82 -18.50
N VAL A 41 -1.05 10.78 -19.15
CA VAL A 41 0.06 9.97 -18.60
C VAL A 41 1.30 10.84 -18.39
N HIS A 42 1.68 11.64 -19.39
CA HIS A 42 2.81 12.57 -19.30
C HIS A 42 2.64 13.56 -18.14
N TYR A 43 1.45 14.14 -17.99
CA TYR A 43 1.15 15.05 -16.89
C TYR A 43 1.37 14.40 -15.51
N HIS A 44 0.90 13.16 -15.31
CA HIS A 44 1.09 12.46 -14.04
C HIS A 44 2.55 12.05 -13.80
N LEU A 45 3.26 11.61 -14.85
CA LEU A 45 4.69 11.26 -14.78
C LEU A 45 5.55 12.48 -14.43
N LYS A 46 5.30 13.62 -15.07
CA LYS A 46 5.99 14.87 -14.76
C LYS A 46 5.83 15.27 -13.29
N ARG A 47 4.61 15.13 -12.74
CA ARG A 47 4.37 15.37 -11.30
C ARG A 47 5.10 14.38 -10.40
N LEU A 48 5.20 13.11 -10.78
CA LEU A 48 5.97 12.10 -10.03
C LEU A 48 7.48 12.38 -10.08
N GLU A 49 7.97 12.89 -11.21
CA GLU A 49 9.36 13.29 -11.42
C GLU A 49 9.73 14.55 -10.64
N GLU A 50 8.85 15.58 -10.62
CA GLU A 50 8.98 16.77 -9.77
C GLU A 50 9.12 16.41 -8.27
N GLN A 51 8.56 15.27 -7.87
CA GLN A 51 8.65 14.74 -6.50
C GLN A 51 9.87 13.83 -6.28
N GLY A 52 10.67 13.61 -7.31
CA GLY A 52 11.85 12.75 -7.31
C GLY A 52 11.54 11.25 -7.18
N LEU A 53 10.29 10.82 -7.41
CA LEU A 53 9.88 9.43 -7.23
C LEU A 53 10.06 8.59 -8.48
N VAL A 54 9.91 9.21 -9.64
CA VAL A 54 10.14 8.62 -10.95
C VAL A 54 11.23 9.42 -11.63
N LYS A 55 11.96 8.80 -12.54
CA LYS A 55 12.96 9.45 -13.39
C LYS A 55 12.76 9.01 -14.84
N GLU A 56 12.85 9.96 -15.77
CA GLU A 56 12.92 9.66 -17.19
C GLU A 56 14.31 9.14 -17.60
N THR A 57 14.33 8.09 -18.40
CA THR A 57 15.53 7.48 -18.99
C THR A 57 15.31 7.30 -20.50
N PRO A 58 16.38 7.06 -21.29
CA PRO A 58 16.23 6.82 -22.73
C PRO A 58 15.29 5.66 -23.08
N GLU A 59 15.15 4.67 -22.20
CA GLU A 59 14.28 3.49 -22.39
C GLU A 59 12.85 3.70 -21.86
N GLY A 60 12.58 4.82 -21.19
CA GLY A 60 11.29 5.15 -20.58
C GLY A 60 11.41 5.61 -19.13
N TYR A 61 10.32 5.49 -18.38
CA TYR A 61 10.24 5.96 -16.99
C TYR A 61 10.52 4.82 -16.00
N VAL A 62 11.27 5.10 -14.93
CA VAL A 62 11.63 4.15 -13.88
C VAL A 62 11.49 4.76 -12.49
N ILE A 63 11.29 3.93 -11.46
CA ILE A 63 11.29 4.40 -10.07
C ILE A 63 12.68 4.91 -9.67
N ASN A 64 12.72 6.13 -9.14
CA ASN A 64 13.91 6.77 -8.61
C ASN A 64 13.96 6.69 -7.07
N LYS A 65 12.83 6.88 -6.40
CA LYS A 65 12.72 6.77 -4.94
C LYS A 65 11.45 6.02 -4.55
N VAL A 66 11.62 5.00 -3.70
CA VAL A 66 10.48 4.28 -3.13
C VAL A 66 9.89 5.13 -2.01
N LEU A 67 8.58 5.35 -2.03
CA LEU A 67 7.84 5.91 -0.89
C LEU A 67 7.83 4.88 0.23
N LEU A 68 8.94 4.80 0.96
CA LEU A 68 9.10 3.98 2.15
C LEU A 68 8.12 4.35 3.27
N SER A 69 7.43 5.50 3.17
CA SER A 69 6.48 5.97 4.18
C SER A 69 5.27 5.05 4.35
N GLU A 70 4.95 4.22 3.35
CA GLU A 70 3.79 3.32 3.43
C GLU A 70 4.15 1.84 3.24
N PHE A 71 5.35 1.53 2.74
CA PHE A 71 5.78 0.16 2.44
C PHE A 71 7.26 -0.06 2.79
N VAL A 72 7.57 -1.23 3.33
CA VAL A 72 8.93 -1.70 3.56
C VAL A 72 9.22 -2.85 2.61
N LYS A 73 10.37 -2.80 1.94
CA LYS A 73 10.83 -3.91 1.11
C LYS A 73 11.45 -4.98 2.03
N VAL A 74 10.87 -6.17 2.03
CA VAL A 74 11.38 -7.34 2.77
C VAL A 74 11.71 -8.40 1.73
N ALA A 75 13.01 -8.67 1.55
CA ALA A 75 13.53 -9.49 0.45
C ALA A 75 12.99 -9.02 -0.93
N ASN A 76 12.30 -9.89 -1.67
CA ASN A 76 11.70 -9.58 -2.97
C ASN A 76 10.24 -9.11 -2.89
N HIS A 77 9.71 -8.88 -1.68
CA HIS A 77 8.30 -8.48 -1.48
C HIS A 77 8.20 -7.06 -0.93
N LEU A 78 7.20 -6.31 -1.40
CA LEU A 78 6.80 -5.03 -0.84
C LEU A 78 5.70 -5.28 0.18
N ILE A 79 5.99 -5.01 1.45
CA ILE A 79 5.07 -5.24 2.55
C ILE A 79 4.56 -3.88 3.05
N PRO A 80 3.24 -3.65 3.10
CA PRO A 80 2.69 -2.43 3.68
C PRO A 80 3.08 -2.31 5.16
N ILE A 81 3.45 -1.13 5.62
CA ILE A 81 3.77 -0.90 7.06
C ILE A 81 2.58 -1.28 7.95
N SER A 82 1.34 -1.14 7.45
CA SER A 82 0.12 -1.58 8.15
C SER A 82 0.03 -3.09 8.42
N ALA A 83 0.86 -3.91 7.77
CA ALA A 83 0.92 -5.35 8.02
C ALA A 83 1.37 -5.67 9.45
N PHE A 84 2.28 -4.86 9.99
CA PHE A 84 2.74 -5.00 11.37
C PHE A 84 1.59 -4.79 12.37
N TRP A 85 0.86 -3.68 12.23
CA TRP A 85 -0.29 -3.37 13.08
C TRP A 85 -1.39 -4.43 12.98
N SER A 86 -1.68 -4.91 11.76
CA SER A 86 -2.68 -5.96 11.53
C SER A 86 -2.30 -7.27 12.23
N SER A 87 -1.02 -7.67 12.12
CA SER A 87 -0.49 -8.86 12.81
C SER A 87 -0.60 -8.72 14.33
N PHE A 88 -0.23 -7.56 14.87
CA PHE A 88 -0.30 -7.28 16.31
C PHE A 88 -1.74 -7.39 16.83
N PHE A 89 -2.70 -6.68 16.23
CA PHE A 89 -4.09 -6.71 16.68
C PHE A 89 -4.75 -8.08 16.50
N LEU A 90 -4.46 -8.77 15.39
CA LEU A 90 -4.99 -10.12 15.18
C LEU A 90 -4.43 -11.11 16.20
N THR A 91 -3.14 -11.04 16.50
CA THR A 91 -2.51 -11.91 17.51
C THR A 91 -3.05 -11.61 18.91
N SER A 92 -3.23 -10.33 19.26
CA SER A 92 -3.86 -9.92 20.54
C SER A 92 -5.28 -10.47 20.64
N LEU A 93 -6.07 -10.38 19.58
CA LEU A 93 -7.44 -10.90 19.56
C LEU A 93 -7.48 -12.41 19.80
N VAL A 94 -6.62 -13.17 19.12
CA VAL A 94 -6.52 -14.62 19.28
C VAL A 94 -6.11 -14.98 20.71
N LEU A 95 -5.14 -14.26 21.29
CA LEU A 95 -4.68 -14.50 22.65
C LEU A 95 -5.78 -14.22 23.67
N GLU A 96 -6.51 -13.11 23.52
CA GLU A 96 -7.61 -12.77 24.42
C GLU A 96 -8.77 -13.75 24.33
N ILE A 97 -9.13 -14.21 23.13
CA ILE A 97 -10.12 -15.28 22.94
C ILE A 97 -9.63 -16.58 23.62
N ALA A 98 -8.36 -16.94 23.45
CA ALA A 98 -7.80 -18.13 24.10
C ALA A 98 -7.86 -18.02 25.64
N LEU A 99 -7.55 -16.85 26.20
CA LEU A 99 -7.65 -16.59 27.63
C LEU A 99 -9.10 -16.66 28.14
N LEU A 100 -10.08 -16.15 27.39
CA LEU A 100 -11.51 -16.31 27.75
C LEU A 100 -11.91 -17.77 27.90
N LEU A 101 -11.45 -18.64 26.98
CA LEU A 101 -11.76 -20.07 27.02
C LEU A 101 -11.18 -20.77 28.26
N THR A 102 -10.18 -20.19 28.93
CA THR A 102 -9.65 -20.72 30.19
C THR A 102 -10.49 -20.33 31.43
N GLY A 103 -11.60 -19.60 31.24
CA GLY A 103 -12.53 -19.23 32.31
C GLY A 103 -12.05 -18.09 33.21
N LYS A 104 -10.90 -17.48 32.91
CA LYS A 104 -10.39 -16.27 33.59
C LYS A 104 -11.07 -15.02 33.03
N ILE A 105 -12.34 -14.84 33.34
CA ILE A 105 -13.08 -13.64 32.96
C ILE A 105 -12.82 -12.56 34.00
N ILE A 106 -12.12 -11.50 33.59
CA ILE A 106 -12.08 -10.23 34.31
C ILE A 106 -13.06 -9.31 33.59
N ASP A 107 -13.90 -8.57 34.30
CA ASP A 107 -14.92 -7.70 33.67
C ASP A 107 -14.32 -6.71 32.65
N SER A 108 -13.08 -6.27 32.87
CA SER A 108 -12.32 -5.43 31.93
C SER A 108 -11.85 -6.15 30.67
N ALA A 109 -11.78 -7.48 30.67
CA ALA A 109 -11.32 -8.29 29.53
C ALA A 109 -12.35 -8.29 28.38
N VAL A 110 -13.66 -8.28 28.68
CA VAL A 110 -14.71 -8.24 27.65
C VAL A 110 -14.65 -6.92 26.87
N PHE A 111 -14.40 -5.80 27.56
CA PHE A 111 -14.23 -4.50 26.91
C PHE A 111 -12.96 -4.44 26.05
N GLY A 112 -11.85 -5.00 26.53
CA GLY A 112 -10.61 -5.13 25.78
C GLY A 112 -10.80 -5.88 24.45
N ILE A 113 -11.50 -7.02 24.51
CA ILE A 113 -11.77 -7.86 23.33
C ILE A 113 -12.58 -7.11 22.27
N ILE A 114 -13.59 -6.35 22.68
CA ILE A 114 -14.39 -5.56 21.74
C ILE A 114 -13.51 -4.53 21.01
N ILE A 115 -12.66 -3.80 21.74
CA ILE A 115 -11.75 -2.80 21.16
C ILE A 115 -10.75 -3.46 20.22
N VAL A 116 -10.13 -4.57 20.65
CA VAL A 116 -9.12 -5.28 19.87
C VAL A 116 -9.74 -5.94 18.64
N ALA A 117 -10.96 -6.45 18.72
CA ALA A 117 -11.71 -6.99 17.58
C ALA A 117 -11.96 -5.90 16.53
N ILE A 118 -12.44 -4.73 16.95
CA ILE A 118 -12.65 -3.58 16.04
C ILE A 118 -11.32 -3.14 15.42
N SER A 119 -10.26 -3.02 16.22
CA SER A 119 -8.93 -2.59 15.76
C SER A 119 -8.32 -3.59 14.77
N SER A 120 -8.49 -4.89 15.02
CA SER A 120 -8.09 -5.96 14.11
C SER A 120 -8.85 -5.88 12.79
N ALA A 121 -10.18 -5.72 12.83
CA ALA A 121 -10.99 -5.59 11.62
C ALA A 121 -10.59 -4.37 10.76
N LEU A 122 -10.36 -3.21 11.38
CA LEU A 122 -9.95 -2.00 10.68
C LEU A 122 -8.55 -2.14 10.07
N SER A 123 -7.59 -2.65 10.83
CA SER A 123 -6.21 -2.82 10.36
C SER A 123 -6.11 -3.84 9.21
N VAL A 124 -6.79 -4.99 9.33
CA VAL A 124 -6.84 -6.00 8.26
C VAL A 124 -7.52 -5.44 7.01
N LYS A 125 -8.61 -4.67 7.16
CA LYS A 125 -9.26 -4.00 6.02
C LYS A 125 -8.31 -3.03 5.32
N GLU A 126 -7.55 -2.23 6.06
CA GLU A 126 -6.56 -1.31 5.51
C GLU A 126 -5.42 -2.06 4.80
N LEU A 127 -4.92 -3.14 5.40
CA LEU A 127 -3.91 -4.01 4.81
C LEU A 127 -4.37 -4.60 3.48
N ILE A 128 -5.58 -5.16 3.43
CA ILE A 128 -6.16 -5.73 2.21
C ILE A 128 -6.32 -4.65 1.13
N LYS A 129 -6.81 -3.46 1.50
CA LYS A 129 -6.95 -2.33 0.57
C LYS A 129 -5.60 -1.96 -0.07
N LYS A 130 -4.58 -1.72 0.76
CA LYS A 130 -3.22 -1.38 0.30
C LYS A 130 -2.60 -2.49 -0.54
N TYR A 131 -2.83 -3.75 -0.19
CA TYR A 131 -2.30 -4.88 -0.95
C TYR A 131 -2.98 -5.04 -2.33
N LYS A 132 -4.29 -4.75 -2.43
CA LYS A 132 -4.99 -4.68 -3.72
C LYS A 132 -4.43 -3.56 -4.60
N GLU A 133 -4.18 -2.39 -4.03
CA GLU A 133 -3.58 -1.25 -4.76
C GLU A 133 -2.20 -1.59 -5.36
N ILE A 134 -1.41 -2.46 -4.71
CA ILE A 134 -0.12 -2.95 -5.26
C ILE A 134 -0.32 -3.96 -6.40
N LYS A 135 -1.36 -4.80 -6.33
CA LYS A 135 -1.60 -5.87 -7.32
C LYS A 135 -2.27 -5.37 -8.60
N LEU A 136 -3.09 -4.33 -8.51
CA LEU A 136 -3.64 -3.56 -9.64
C LEU A 136 -2.52 -2.92 -10.48
#